data_AF-A0A954UB44-F1
#
_entry.id   AF-A0A954UB44-F1
#
_cell.length_a   1.000
_cell.length_b   1.000
_cell.length_c   1.000
_cell.angle_alpha   90.00
_cell.angle_beta   90.00
_cell.angle_gamma   90.00
#
_symmetry.space_group_name_H-M   'P 1'
#
loop_
_entity.id
_entity.type
_entity.pdbx_description
1 polymer ?
#
loop_
_entity_poly.entity_id
_entity_poly.type
_entity_poly.pdbx_seq_one_letter_code
_entity_poly.pdbx_strand_id
1 'polypeptide(L)'
;MLSRLIVLLAIASMSLGCGGSGANGPDLPADASELITEVRGAILEASYGGASLKKKSDVAQIESQFPKAAAAIKNGEVELIWGKTIRDGANASPQIIAYEKTAETGEGWAVKDNGSIAKVTAADIAELQK
;
A
#
# COMPACT_ATOMS: atom_id res chain seq x y z
N MET A 1 56.69 9.83 26.39
CA MET A 1 55.75 10.96 26.48
C MET A 1 54.81 10.89 25.27
N LEU A 2 53.51 10.76 25.56
CA LEU A 2 52.30 11.09 24.78
C LEU A 2 52.48 11.15 23.24
N SER A 3 51.79 10.34 22.44
CA SER A 3 50.35 10.51 22.20
C SER A 3 49.87 9.34 21.33
N ARG A 4 49.46 8.20 21.90
CA ARG A 4 48.07 7.82 22.18
C ARG A 4 47.01 8.44 21.24
N LEU A 5 46.49 7.58 20.38
CA LEU A 5 45.05 7.31 20.25
C LEU A 5 44.20 8.35 19.50
N ILE A 6 44.23 8.34 18.16
CA ILE A 6 43.09 8.82 17.34
C ILE A 6 42.87 7.84 16.18
N VAL A 7 42.37 6.65 16.51
CA VAL A 7 41.61 5.79 15.60
C VAL A 7 40.16 6.21 15.79
N LEU A 8 39.77 7.30 15.12
CA LEU A 8 38.38 7.78 15.11
C LEU A 8 37.65 7.04 14.00
N LEU A 9 37.12 5.89 14.42
CA LEU A 9 36.14 5.03 13.77
C LEU A 9 34.91 5.86 13.34
N ALA A 10 34.95 6.45 12.15
CA ALA A 10 33.80 7.04 11.49
C ALA A 10 32.99 5.93 10.76
N ILE A 11 32.45 5.01 11.55
CA ILE A 11 31.35 4.13 11.14
C ILE A 11 30.08 4.74 11.76
N ALA A 12 29.28 5.45 10.95
CA ALA A 12 27.83 5.57 11.13
C ALA A 12 27.27 6.65 10.18
N SER A 13 27.04 6.28 8.92
CA SER A 13 26.03 6.93 8.09
C SER A 13 25.30 5.88 7.24
N MET A 14 24.85 4.81 7.90
CA MET A 14 23.73 4.02 7.39
C MET A 14 22.45 4.73 7.82
N SER A 15 21.96 5.62 6.96
CA SER A 15 20.53 5.83 6.81
C SER A 15 20.24 5.85 5.32
N LEU A 16 20.05 4.65 4.78
CA LEU A 16 19.26 4.42 3.58
C LEU A 16 17.86 5.00 3.84
N GLY A 17 17.70 6.29 3.59
CA GLY A 17 16.40 6.91 3.35
C GLY A 17 15.95 6.59 1.93
N CYS A 18 15.76 5.29 1.64
CA CYS A 18 14.99 4.88 0.47
C CYS A 18 13.52 5.05 0.86
N GLY A 19 12.90 6.16 0.44
CA GLY A 19 11.53 6.50 0.79
C GLY A 19 10.80 7.09 -0.42
N GLY A 20 10.22 6.21 -1.24
CA GLY A 20 9.08 6.56 -2.09
C GLY A 20 9.39 7.29 -3.39
N SER A 21 10.18 6.69 -4.29
CA SER A 21 10.20 7.11 -5.69
C SER A 21 8.86 6.78 -6.36
N GLY A 22 8.06 7.82 -6.60
CA GLY A 22 7.27 7.99 -7.83
C GLY A 22 6.24 6.90 -8.16
N ALA A 23 5.15 6.83 -7.40
CA ALA A 23 3.93 6.21 -7.89
C ALA A 23 3.17 7.22 -8.76
N ASN A 24 3.16 7.01 -10.09
CA ASN A 24 2.27 7.73 -11.01
C ASN A 24 0.81 7.41 -10.63
N GLY A 25 0.16 8.28 -9.87
CA GLY A 25 -1.23 8.12 -9.50
C GLY A 25 -1.76 9.36 -8.79
N PRO A 26 -3.07 9.42 -8.51
CA PRO A 26 -3.71 10.56 -7.84
C PRO A 26 -3.02 10.89 -6.52
N ASP A 27 -3.05 12.18 -6.14
CA ASP A 27 -2.54 12.63 -4.84
C ASP A 27 -3.18 11.85 -3.70
N LEU A 28 -2.36 11.58 -2.67
CA LEU A 28 -2.80 10.88 -1.48
C LEU A 28 -3.57 11.84 -0.56
N PRO A 29 -4.74 11.45 -0.02
CA PRO A 29 -5.41 12.23 1.02
C PRO A 29 -4.49 12.38 2.24
N ALA A 30 -4.40 13.60 2.79
CA ALA A 30 -3.51 13.90 3.91
C ALA A 30 -3.86 13.14 5.20
N ASP A 31 -5.12 12.72 5.35
CA ASP A 31 -5.64 11.95 6.47
C ASP A 31 -5.76 10.44 6.18
N ALA A 32 -5.31 9.97 5.01
CA ALA A 32 -5.26 8.55 4.71
C ALA A 32 -4.32 7.82 5.67
N SER A 33 -4.69 6.61 6.09
CA SER A 33 -3.82 5.81 6.94
C SER A 33 -2.51 5.46 6.21
N GLU A 34 -1.40 5.34 6.95
CA GLU A 34 -0.14 4.85 6.35
C GLU A 34 -0.33 3.45 5.75
N LEU A 35 -1.18 2.64 6.39
CA LEU A 35 -1.45 1.27 6.01
C LEU A 35 -2.11 1.19 4.62
N ILE A 36 -3.21 1.93 4.39
CA ILE A 36 -3.89 1.92 3.09
C ILE A 36 -3.04 2.58 1.99
N THR A 37 -2.21 3.55 2.38
CA THR A 37 -1.24 4.20 1.48
C THR A 37 -0.17 3.22 0.99
N GLU A 38 0.37 2.38 1.89
CA GLU A 38 1.34 1.36 1.52
C GLU A 38 0.68 0.24 0.69
N VAL A 39 -0.55 -0.15 1.00
CA VAL A 39 -1.33 -1.09 0.18
C VAL A 39 -1.53 -0.57 -1.24
N ARG A 40 -1.90 0.71 -1.40
CA ARG A 40 -1.98 1.34 -2.73
C ARG A 40 -0.65 1.23 -3.47
N GLY A 41 0.46 1.54 -2.80
CA GLY A 41 1.80 1.41 -3.38
C GLY A 41 2.09 0.00 -3.86
N ALA A 42 1.77 -1.00 -3.05
CA ALA A 42 1.94 -2.41 -3.40
C ALA A 42 1.09 -2.84 -4.60
N ILE A 43 -0.17 -2.40 -4.66
CA ILE A 43 -1.07 -2.69 -5.79
C ILE A 43 -0.57 -1.99 -7.06
N LEU A 44 -0.06 -0.76 -6.95
CA LEU A 44 0.47 -0.02 -8.08
C LEU A 44 1.70 -0.72 -8.66
N GLU A 45 2.66 -1.08 -7.81
CA GLU A 45 3.83 -1.85 -8.22
C GLU A 45 3.44 -3.20 -8.81
N ALA A 46 2.49 -3.91 -8.20
CA ALA A 46 1.94 -5.16 -8.72
C ALA A 46 1.29 -5.00 -10.11
N SER A 47 0.61 -3.87 -10.35
CA SER A 47 -0.14 -3.61 -11.57
C SER A 47 0.78 -3.33 -12.77
N TYR A 48 1.88 -2.62 -12.56
CA TYR A 48 2.82 -2.24 -13.62
C TYR A 48 4.08 -3.11 -13.69
N GLY A 49 4.48 -3.73 -12.57
CA GLY A 49 5.65 -4.60 -12.45
C GLY A 49 5.40 -6.08 -12.79
N GLY A 50 4.16 -6.46 -13.13
CA GLY A 50 3.80 -7.82 -13.54
C GLY A 50 3.55 -8.81 -12.39
N ALA A 51 3.68 -8.38 -11.14
CA ALA A 51 3.36 -9.17 -9.95
C ALA A 51 1.87 -9.07 -9.60
N SER A 52 1.01 -9.65 -10.44
CA SER A 52 -0.45 -9.56 -10.25
C SER A 52 -0.91 -10.30 -8.99
N LEU A 53 -1.52 -9.57 -8.05
CA LEU A 53 -2.10 -10.11 -6.80
C LEU A 53 -3.43 -10.83 -7.08
N LYS A 54 -3.36 -12.07 -7.59
CA LYS A 54 -4.54 -12.86 -7.99
C LYS A 54 -5.08 -13.75 -6.88
N LYS A 55 -4.27 -14.01 -5.86
CA LYS A 55 -4.62 -14.87 -4.71
C LYS A 55 -3.76 -14.51 -3.50
N LYS A 56 -4.18 -14.95 -2.31
CA LYS A 56 -3.48 -14.69 -1.04
C LYS A 56 -2.00 -15.11 -1.04
N SER A 57 -1.62 -16.15 -1.75
CA SER A 57 -0.21 -16.58 -1.83
C SER A 57 0.69 -15.57 -2.57
N ASP A 58 0.13 -14.73 -3.44
CA ASP A 58 0.88 -13.78 -4.25
C ASP A 58 1.38 -12.60 -3.40
N VAL A 59 0.82 -12.41 -2.20
CA VAL A 59 1.26 -11.40 -1.24
C VAL A 59 2.73 -11.57 -0.85
N ALA A 60 3.28 -12.78 -0.91
CA ALA A 60 4.71 -13.03 -0.68
C ALA A 60 5.61 -12.30 -1.71
N GLN A 61 5.09 -11.96 -2.89
CA GLN A 61 5.86 -11.25 -3.93
C GLN A 61 6.12 -9.79 -3.59
N ILE A 62 5.21 -9.17 -2.83
CA ILE A 62 5.31 -7.75 -2.44
C ILE A 62 5.90 -7.56 -1.04
N GLU A 63 6.02 -8.61 -0.23
CA GLU A 63 6.42 -8.53 1.18
C GLU A 63 7.79 -7.90 1.42
N SER A 64 8.76 -8.14 0.53
CA SER A 64 10.10 -7.55 0.67
C SER A 64 10.12 -6.04 0.46
N GLN A 65 9.16 -5.49 -0.30
CA GLN A 65 9.11 -4.07 -0.65
C GLN A 65 8.03 -3.33 0.15
N PHE A 66 6.94 -4.02 0.49
CA PHE A 66 5.76 -3.48 1.17
C PHE A 66 5.38 -4.38 2.38
N PRO A 67 6.23 -4.46 3.41
CA PRO A 67 6.04 -5.37 4.53
C PRO A 67 4.78 -5.06 5.34
N LYS A 68 4.40 -3.78 5.52
CA LYS A 68 3.18 -3.45 6.27
C LYS A 68 1.94 -3.82 5.46
N ALA A 69 1.95 -3.54 4.15
CA ALA A 69 0.85 -3.94 3.27
C ALA A 69 0.66 -5.47 3.28
N ALA A 70 1.76 -6.22 3.14
CA ALA A 70 1.73 -7.68 3.18
C ALA A 70 1.18 -8.22 4.52
N ALA A 71 1.60 -7.64 5.65
CA ALA A 71 1.09 -8.00 6.96
C ALA A 71 -0.42 -7.69 7.09
N ALA A 72 -0.84 -6.49 6.70
CA ALA A 72 -2.24 -6.06 6.78
C ALA A 72 -3.17 -6.97 5.97
N ILE A 73 -2.76 -7.34 4.75
CA ILE A 73 -3.51 -8.26 3.89
C ILE A 73 -3.54 -9.68 4.48
N LYS A 74 -2.41 -10.17 5.00
CA LYS A 74 -2.33 -11.53 5.58
C LYS A 74 -3.21 -11.66 6.83
N ASN A 75 -3.22 -10.62 7.66
CA ASN A 75 -3.97 -10.54 8.92
C ASN A 75 -5.46 -10.19 8.72
N GLY A 76 -5.85 -9.73 7.52
CA GLY A 76 -7.23 -9.34 7.22
C GLY A 76 -7.60 -7.94 7.73
N GLU A 77 -6.62 -7.10 8.04
CA GLU A 77 -6.83 -5.68 8.34
C GLU A 77 -7.21 -4.90 7.07
N VAL A 78 -6.74 -5.37 5.91
CA VAL A 78 -7.18 -4.92 4.59
C VAL A 78 -7.65 -6.11 3.77
N GLU A 79 -8.83 -5.96 3.18
CA GLU A 79 -9.36 -6.88 2.19
C GLU A 79 -8.92 -6.45 0.79
N LEU A 80 -8.43 -7.40 0.00
CA LEU A 80 -8.12 -7.19 -1.41
C LEU A 80 -9.19 -7.83 -2.29
N ILE A 81 -9.65 -7.08 -3.29
CA ILE A 81 -10.42 -7.65 -4.37
C ILE A 81 -9.43 -8.30 -5.34
N TRP A 82 -9.20 -9.60 -5.14
CA TRP A 82 -8.19 -10.37 -5.86
C TRP A 82 -8.34 -10.30 -7.38
N GLY A 83 -7.19 -10.22 -8.07
CA GLY A 83 -7.13 -10.17 -9.53
C GLY A 83 -7.52 -8.81 -10.13
N LYS A 84 -7.85 -7.81 -9.31
CA LYS A 84 -8.00 -6.43 -9.74
C LYS A 84 -6.66 -5.71 -9.73
N THR A 85 -6.50 -4.75 -10.63
CA THR A 85 -5.29 -3.93 -10.79
C THR A 85 -5.69 -2.45 -10.90
N ILE A 86 -4.71 -1.56 -10.77
CA ILE A 86 -4.89 -0.18 -11.20
C ILE A 86 -4.96 -0.16 -12.73
N ARG A 87 -5.86 0.67 -13.25
CA ARG A 87 -6.19 0.84 -14.67
C ARG A 87 -6.13 2.33 -15.01
N ASP A 88 -5.35 2.65 -16.04
CA ASP A 88 -5.33 4.01 -16.57
C ASP A 88 -6.71 4.38 -17.14
N GLY A 89 -7.17 5.61 -16.87
CA GLY A 89 -8.42 6.14 -17.42
C GLY A 89 -9.71 5.71 -16.71
N ALA A 90 -9.65 5.00 -15.58
CA ALA A 90 -10.84 4.58 -14.79
C ALA A 90 -11.53 5.74 -14.02
N ASN A 91 -11.47 6.98 -14.52
CA ASN A 91 -11.89 8.18 -13.80
C ASN A 91 -13.42 8.38 -13.75
N ALA A 92 -14.16 7.87 -14.73
CA ALA A 92 -15.60 8.09 -14.81
C ALA A 92 -16.40 7.26 -13.80
N SER A 93 -15.89 6.08 -13.41
CA SER A 93 -16.53 5.20 -12.43
C SER A 93 -15.46 4.29 -11.79
N PRO A 94 -14.64 4.85 -10.89
CA PRO A 94 -13.57 4.09 -10.26
C PRO A 94 -14.14 3.07 -9.27
N GLN A 95 -13.68 1.82 -9.37
CA GLN A 95 -14.15 0.68 -8.59
C GLN A 95 -13.22 0.45 -7.39
N ILE A 96 -13.77 0.01 -6.25
CA ILE A 96 -12.96 -0.37 -5.08
C ILE A 96 -12.22 -1.67 -5.38
N ILE A 97 -10.91 -1.69 -5.11
CA ILE A 97 -10.03 -2.86 -5.30
C ILE A 97 -9.30 -3.30 -4.04
N ALA A 98 -9.27 -2.45 -3.02
CA ALA A 98 -8.84 -2.80 -1.68
C ALA A 98 -9.55 -1.91 -0.66
N TYR A 99 -9.79 -2.39 0.55
CA TYR A 99 -10.39 -1.59 1.62
C TYR A 99 -9.97 -2.05 3.02
N GLU A 100 -9.92 -1.11 3.96
CA GLU A 100 -9.71 -1.42 5.38
C GLU A 100 -10.92 -2.16 5.95
N LYS A 101 -10.68 -3.24 6.70
CA LYS A 101 -11.75 -4.10 7.25
C LYS A 101 -12.75 -3.32 8.12
N THR A 102 -12.32 -2.24 8.76
CA THR A 102 -13.17 -1.33 9.54
C THR A 102 -14.32 -0.74 8.72
N ALA A 103 -14.15 -0.59 7.40
CA ALA A 103 -15.17 -0.12 6.49
C ALA A 103 -16.38 -1.06 6.41
N GLU A 104 -16.27 -2.34 6.77
CA GLU A 104 -17.42 -3.28 6.75
C GLU A 104 -18.48 -2.94 7.80
N THR A 105 -18.09 -2.27 8.89
CA THR A 105 -18.98 -1.97 10.03
C THR A 105 -19.09 -0.48 10.34
N GLY A 106 -18.37 0.37 9.61
CA GLY A 106 -18.30 1.81 9.88
C GLY A 106 -17.69 2.57 8.71
N GLU A 107 -16.78 3.49 9.02
CA GLU A 107 -15.97 4.20 8.03
C GLU A 107 -14.58 3.59 7.95
N GLY A 108 -13.98 3.65 6.76
CA GLY A 108 -12.59 3.26 6.53
C GLY A 108 -12.09 3.78 5.20
N TRP A 109 -10.84 3.47 4.89
CA TRP A 109 -10.23 3.85 3.63
C TRP A 109 -10.26 2.72 2.60
N ALA A 110 -10.40 3.09 1.33
CA ALA A 110 -10.32 2.18 0.21
C ALA A 110 -9.41 2.70 -0.90
N VAL A 111 -8.76 1.77 -1.57
CA VAL A 111 -8.03 1.99 -2.83
C VAL A 111 -8.97 1.68 -3.99
N LYS A 112 -9.02 2.57 -4.97
CA LYS A 112 -9.77 2.38 -6.21
C LYS A 112 -8.87 2.02 -7.38
N ASP A 113 -9.46 1.45 -8.43
CA ASP A 113 -8.75 1.02 -9.64
C ASP A 113 -8.20 2.16 -10.51
N ASN A 114 -8.56 3.42 -10.26
CA ASN A 114 -7.84 4.56 -10.82
C ASN A 114 -6.62 4.99 -9.97
N GLY A 115 -6.29 4.21 -8.93
CA GLY A 115 -5.22 4.51 -7.99
C GLY A 115 -5.55 5.58 -6.95
N SER A 116 -6.78 6.08 -6.88
CA SER A 116 -7.17 7.02 -5.80
C SER A 116 -7.42 6.29 -4.47
N ILE A 117 -7.26 7.01 -3.37
CA ILE A 117 -7.70 6.58 -2.03
C ILE A 117 -8.90 7.43 -1.65
N ALA A 118 -9.95 6.80 -1.13
CA ALA A 118 -11.16 7.48 -0.69
C ALA A 118 -11.70 6.88 0.60
N LYS A 119 -12.35 7.71 1.43
CA LYS A 119 -13.19 7.21 2.52
C LYS A 119 -14.39 6.48 1.95
N VAL A 120 -14.74 5.38 2.59
CA VAL A 120 -15.88 4.53 2.27
C VAL A 120 -16.59 4.15 3.55
N THR A 121 -17.85 3.79 3.40
CA THR A 121 -18.75 3.37 4.47
C THR A 121 -19.13 1.90 4.30
N ALA A 122 -19.74 1.31 5.33
CA ALA A 122 -20.34 -0.01 5.25
C ALA A 122 -21.34 -0.18 4.10
N ALA A 123 -22.05 0.89 3.71
CA ALA A 123 -22.98 0.85 2.58
C ALA A 123 -22.22 0.65 1.26
N ASP A 124 -21.11 1.37 1.06
CA ASP A 124 -20.27 1.24 -0.13
C ASP A 124 -19.67 -0.18 -0.24
N ILE A 125 -19.25 -0.76 0.89
CA ILE A 125 -18.70 -2.12 0.92
C ILE A 125 -19.78 -3.18 0.67
N ALA A 126 -20.99 -2.99 1.20
CA ALA A 126 -22.11 -3.89 0.97
C ALA A 126 -22.52 -3.97 -0.52
N GLU A 127 -22.28 -2.91 -1.30
CA GLU A 127 -22.52 -2.93 -2.75
C GLU A 127 -21.52 -3.82 -3.51
N LEU A 128 -20.31 -4.04 -2.98
CA LEU A 128 -19.31 -4.92 -3.59
C LEU A 128 -19.64 -6.41 -3.45
N GLN A 129 -20.50 -6.77 -2.49
CA GLN A 129 -20.84 -8.15 -2.14
C GLN A 129 -22.12 -8.67 -2.81
N LYS A 130 -22.82 -7.82 -3.56
CA LYS A 130 -24.05 -8.16 -4.28
C LYS A 130 -23.74 -8.74 -5.66
#